data_AF-A0A2V9C4W6-F1
#
_entry.id   AF-A0A2V9C4W6-F1
#
_cell.length_a   1.000
_cell.length_b   1.000
_cell.length_c   1.000
_cell.angle_alpha   90.00
_cell.angle_beta   90.00
_cell.angle_gamma   90.00
#
_symmetry.space_group_name_H-M   'P 1'
#
loop_
_entity.id
_entity.type
_entity.pdbx_description
1 polymer ?
#
loop_
_entity_poly.entity_id
_entity_poly.type
_entity_poly.pdbx_seq_one_letter_code
_entity_poly.pdbx_strand_id
1 'polypeptide(L)'
;MNSLQPPPIESTVEETTVETVSLDQYCRENGIDTVDLIKIDVEGGELEVFLGAQRILTLHRPFIICEVLDRVTLPWGYPARQIVDWLENCGYHWFDFDLDGYLRPHAKRT
;
A
#
# COMPACT_ATOMS: atom_id res chain seq x y z
N MET A 1 -8.99 -14.39 5.31
CA MET A 1 -8.29 -13.25 4.69
C MET A 1 -9.34 -12.50 3.92
N ASN A 2 -9.46 -11.20 4.15
CA ASN A 2 -10.48 -10.38 3.50
C ASN A 2 -9.80 -9.69 2.32
N SER A 3 -10.32 -9.86 1.12
CA SER A 3 -9.79 -9.20 -0.07
C SER A 3 -10.93 -8.79 -0.97
N LEU A 4 -10.70 -7.75 -1.78
CA LEU A 4 -11.63 -7.37 -2.85
C LEU A 4 -11.46 -8.25 -4.10
N GLN A 5 -10.50 -9.18 -4.09
CA GLN A 5 -10.34 -10.20 -5.11
C GLN A 5 -10.56 -11.60 -4.53
N PRO A 6 -11.07 -12.55 -5.33
CA PRO A 6 -11.17 -13.95 -4.91
C PRO A 6 -9.79 -14.54 -4.57
N PRO A 7 -9.71 -15.48 -3.62
CA PRO A 7 -8.46 -16.15 -3.33
C PRO A 7 -8.00 -17.00 -4.54
N PRO A 8 -6.68 -17.17 -4.73
CA PRO A 8 -6.14 -17.96 -5.84
C PRO A 8 -6.32 -19.48 -5.67
N ILE A 9 -6.82 -19.93 -4.50
CA ILE A 9 -7.02 -21.33 -4.15
C ILE A 9 -8.50 -21.54 -3.89
N GLU A 10 -9.06 -22.64 -4.40
CA GLU A 10 -10.42 -23.06 -4.09
C GLU A 10 -10.61 -23.17 -2.57
N SER A 11 -11.46 -22.31 -2.04
CA SER A 11 -11.79 -22.23 -0.63
C SER A 11 -13.21 -21.71 -0.50
N THR A 12 -13.87 -22.01 0.62
CA THR A 12 -15.20 -21.45 0.89
C THR A 12 -15.07 -19.95 1.10
N VAL A 13 -15.72 -19.17 0.26
CA VAL A 13 -15.76 -17.71 0.33
C VAL A 13 -17.18 -17.24 0.66
N GLU A 14 -17.27 -16.17 1.46
CA GLU A 14 -18.49 -15.41 1.67
C GLU A 14 -18.29 -14.05 1.03
N GLU A 15 -19.19 -13.68 0.12
CA GLU A 15 -19.16 -12.37 -0.54
C GLU A 15 -20.02 -11.37 0.23
N THR A 16 -19.49 -10.17 0.41
CA THR A 16 -20.22 -9.05 0.98
C THR A 16 -19.90 -7.78 0.20
N THR A 17 -20.88 -6.89 0.06
CA THR A 17 -20.68 -5.59 -0.58
C THR A 17 -20.35 -4.55 0.48
N VAL A 18 -19.31 -3.77 0.25
CA VAL A 18 -18.89 -2.67 1.12
C VAL A 18 -18.72 -1.39 0.31
N GLU A 19 -18.95 -0.25 0.95
CA GLU A 19 -18.58 1.04 0.36
C GLU A 19 -17.07 1.23 0.45
N THR A 20 -16.50 1.87 -0.57
CA THR A 20 -15.08 2.21 -0.62
C THR A 20 -14.92 3.70 -0.91
N VAL A 21 -13.84 4.27 -0.38
CA VAL A 21 -13.50 5.68 -0.55
C VAL A 21 -11.99 5.80 -0.73
N SER A 22 -11.54 6.78 -1.51
CA SER A 22 -10.11 7.03 -1.64
C SER A 22 -9.53 7.64 -0.36
N LEU A 23 -8.25 7.41 -0.09
CA LEU A 23 -7.62 7.96 1.11
C LEU A 23 -7.62 9.50 1.09
N ASP A 24 -7.40 10.11 -0.08
CA ASP A 24 -7.47 11.56 -0.25
C ASP A 24 -8.87 12.11 0.08
N GLN A 25 -9.93 11.43 -0.38
CA GLN A 25 -11.31 11.82 -0.08
C GLN A 25 -11.61 11.67 1.41
N TYR A 26 -11.24 10.53 2.00
CA TYR A 26 -11.44 10.28 3.43
C TYR A 26 -10.77 11.36 4.29
N CYS A 27 -9.51 11.70 4.02
CA CYS A 27 -8.82 12.75 4.76
C CYS A 27 -9.49 14.11 4.61
N ARG A 28 -9.94 14.47 3.39
CA ARG A 28 -10.65 15.73 3.14
C ARG A 28 -11.97 15.81 3.93
N GLU A 29 -12.77 14.75 3.90
CA GLU A 29 -14.09 14.73 4.56
C GLU A 29 -13.99 14.74 6.08
N ASN A 30 -12.89 14.24 6.63
CA ASN A 30 -12.64 14.19 8.07
C ASN A 30 -11.75 15.33 8.58
N GLY A 31 -11.38 16.31 7.74
CA GLY A 31 -10.53 17.44 8.14
C GLY A 31 -9.12 17.03 8.57
N ILE A 32 -8.57 15.98 7.96
CA ILE A 32 -7.22 15.50 8.22
C ILE A 32 -6.25 16.25 7.30
N ASP A 33 -5.63 17.29 7.85
CA ASP A 33 -4.76 18.20 7.11
C ASP A 33 -3.28 17.79 7.08
N THR A 34 -2.89 16.77 7.85
CA THR A 34 -1.52 16.24 7.87
C THR A 34 -1.56 14.75 8.18
N VAL A 35 -0.70 13.97 7.51
CA VAL A 35 -0.52 12.54 7.73
C VAL A 35 0.97 12.29 7.79
N ASP A 36 1.47 11.81 8.93
CA ASP A 36 2.90 11.53 9.14
C ASP A 36 3.28 10.09 8.77
N LEU A 37 2.33 9.16 8.83
CA LEU A 37 2.52 7.74 8.62
C LEU A 37 1.27 7.10 8.01
N ILE A 38 1.46 6.20 7.04
CA ILE A 38 0.43 5.32 6.51
C ILE A 38 0.89 3.87 6.68
N LYS A 39 0.03 3.02 7.24
CA LYS A 39 0.15 1.56 7.13
C LYS A 39 -0.84 1.04 6.10
N ILE A 40 -0.37 0.21 5.17
CA ILE A 40 -1.17 -0.39 4.10
C ILE A 40 -1.01 -1.90 4.18
N ASP A 41 -2.14 -2.57 4.33
CA ASP A 41 -2.28 -4.01 4.55
C ASP A 41 -3.66 -4.40 4.02
N VAL A 42 -3.79 -4.45 2.69
CA VAL A 42 -5.08 -4.55 1.97
C VAL A 42 -5.13 -5.75 1.04
N GLU A 43 -4.27 -6.74 1.30
CA GLU A 43 -4.29 -8.07 0.68
C GLU A 43 -4.31 -8.02 -0.86
N GLY A 44 -3.39 -7.23 -1.43
CA GLY A 44 -3.18 -7.09 -2.88
C GLY A 44 -3.74 -5.80 -3.49
N GLY A 45 -4.59 -5.08 -2.78
CA GLY A 45 -5.17 -3.81 -3.23
C GLY A 45 -4.24 -2.59 -3.08
N GLU A 46 -2.96 -2.77 -2.78
CA GLU A 46 -2.05 -1.69 -2.38
C GLU A 46 -1.93 -0.62 -3.48
N LEU A 47 -1.87 -1.02 -4.76
CA LEU A 47 -1.79 -0.08 -5.88
C LEU A 47 -3.01 0.84 -5.96
N GLU A 48 -4.22 0.32 -5.73
CA GLU A 48 -5.45 1.13 -5.70
C GLU A 48 -5.44 2.15 -4.55
N VAL A 49 -4.90 1.77 -3.39
CA VAL A 49 -4.70 2.69 -2.26
C VAL A 49 -3.77 3.84 -2.67
N PHE A 50 -2.65 3.54 -3.32
CA PHE A 50 -1.70 4.56 -3.77
C PHE A 50 -2.30 5.51 -4.82
N LEU A 51 -3.07 4.98 -5.77
CA LEU A 51 -3.79 5.77 -6.77
C LEU A 51 -4.85 6.69 -6.12
N GLY A 52 -5.49 6.23 -5.04
CA GLY A 52 -6.44 7.02 -4.25
C GLY A 52 -5.83 7.98 -3.23
N ALA A 53 -4.50 8.01 -3.11
CA ALA A 53 -3.77 8.78 -2.08
C ALA A 53 -2.75 9.77 -2.67
N GLN A 54 -2.86 10.11 -3.96
CA GLN A 54 -1.87 10.94 -4.67
C GLN A 54 -1.60 12.28 -3.99
N ARG A 55 -2.64 12.96 -3.47
CA ARG A 55 -2.49 14.25 -2.81
C ARG A 55 -1.70 14.11 -1.52
N ILE A 56 -2.07 13.16 -0.66
CA ILE A 56 -1.36 12.91 0.61
C ILE A 56 0.10 12.51 0.35
N LEU A 57 0.33 11.62 -0.62
CA LEU A 57 1.66 11.10 -0.91
C LEU A 57 2.62 12.17 -1.48
N THR A 58 2.09 13.18 -2.17
CA THR A 58 2.89 14.26 -2.76
C THR A 58 3.03 15.48 -1.85
N LEU A 59 1.97 15.85 -1.13
CA LEU A 59 1.95 17.03 -0.27
C LEU A 59 2.46 16.75 1.14
N HIS A 60 1.99 15.67 1.79
CA HIS A 60 2.34 15.36 3.18
C HIS A 60 3.61 14.53 3.27
N ARG A 61 3.89 13.71 2.25
CA ARG A 61 5.07 12.82 2.19
C ARG A 61 5.25 11.94 3.45
N PRO A 62 4.20 11.20 3.87
CA PRO A 62 4.24 10.39 5.09
C PRO A 62 5.27 9.26 4.99
N PHE A 63 5.72 8.73 6.13
CA PHE A 63 6.30 7.39 6.13
C PHE A 63 5.26 6.35 5.69
N ILE A 64 5.71 5.29 5.00
CA ILE A 64 4.83 4.23 4.52
C ILE A 64 5.35 2.89 5.03
N ILE A 65 4.45 2.12 5.65
CA ILE A 65 4.66 0.71 5.98
C ILE A 65 3.66 -0.07 5.14
N CYS A 66 4.14 -0.79 4.14
CA CYS A 66 3.29 -1.50 3.17
C CYS A 66 3.79 -2.92 2.98
N GLU A 67 2.88 -3.88 2.88
CA GLU A 67 3.25 -5.21 2.38
C GLU A 67 3.55 -5.13 0.88
N VAL A 68 4.65 -5.76 0.46
CA VAL A 68 5.09 -5.81 -0.95
C VAL A 68 5.42 -7.26 -1.28
N LEU A 69 4.39 -8.02 -1.64
CA LEU A 69 4.47 -9.48 -1.78
C LEU A 69 3.73 -9.95 -3.03
N ASP A 70 4.44 -10.58 -3.98
CA ASP A 70 3.82 -11.11 -5.21
C ASP A 70 2.65 -12.07 -4.93
N ARG A 71 2.71 -12.80 -3.80
CA ARG A 71 1.65 -13.76 -3.44
C ARG A 71 0.27 -13.12 -3.31
N VAL A 72 0.18 -11.84 -2.92
CA VAL A 72 -1.09 -11.12 -2.76
C VAL A 72 -1.39 -10.22 -3.95
N THR A 73 -0.38 -9.70 -4.66
CA THR A 73 -0.59 -8.80 -5.81
C THR A 73 -0.83 -9.54 -7.13
N LEU A 74 -0.30 -10.76 -7.31
CA LEU A 74 -0.50 -11.52 -8.56
C LEU A 74 -1.98 -11.87 -8.84
N PRO A 75 -2.81 -12.24 -7.85
CA PRO A 75 -4.26 -12.37 -8.05
C PRO A 75 -4.94 -11.08 -8.54
N TRP A 76 -4.37 -9.92 -8.20
CA TRP A 76 -4.80 -8.60 -8.70
C TRP A 76 -4.23 -8.26 -10.09
N GLY A 77 -3.45 -9.15 -10.68
CA GLY A 77 -2.93 -9.01 -12.05
C GLY A 77 -1.67 -8.17 -12.18
N TYR A 78 -0.94 -7.91 -11.08
CA TYR A 78 0.30 -7.13 -11.13
C TYR A 78 1.41 -7.67 -10.21
N PRO A 79 2.69 -7.53 -10.60
CA PRO A 79 3.81 -7.89 -9.73
C PRO A 79 4.01 -6.83 -8.65
N ALA A 80 4.40 -7.24 -7.44
CA ALA A 80 4.65 -6.34 -6.32
C ALA A 80 5.75 -5.30 -6.62
N ARG A 81 6.64 -5.60 -7.58
CA ARG A 81 7.62 -4.65 -8.11
C ARG A 81 6.98 -3.36 -8.63
N GLN A 82 5.75 -3.40 -9.13
CA GLN A 82 5.05 -2.21 -9.61
C GLN A 82 4.76 -1.21 -8.48
N ILE A 83 4.52 -1.67 -7.25
CA ILE A 83 4.42 -0.80 -6.06
C ILE A 83 5.74 -0.07 -5.82
N VAL A 84 6.84 -0.83 -5.88
CA VAL A 84 8.21 -0.30 -5.70
C VAL A 84 8.49 0.80 -6.70
N ASP A 85 8.30 0.52 -7.99
CA ASP A 85 8.60 1.46 -9.06
C ASP A 85 7.68 2.70 -8.98
N TRP A 86 6.41 2.53 -8.61
CA TRP A 86 5.47 3.64 -8.44
C TRP A 86 5.91 4.58 -7.31
N LEU A 87 6.24 4.04 -6.13
CA LEU A 87 6.69 4.83 -4.98
C LEU A 87 8.03 5.53 -5.24
N GLU A 88 8.97 4.86 -5.92
CA GLU A 88 10.23 5.47 -6.34
C GLU A 88 10.01 6.66 -7.29
N ASN A 89 9.08 6.53 -8.24
CA ASN A 89 8.70 7.64 -9.13
C ASN A 89 8.05 8.81 -8.38
N CYS A 90 7.39 8.55 -7.25
CA CYS A 90 6.91 9.59 -6.33
C CYS A 90 8.01 10.19 -5.44
N GLY A 91 9.24 9.69 -5.52
CA GLY A 91 10.40 10.18 -4.77
C GLY A 91 10.57 9.54 -3.39
N TYR A 92 9.93 8.39 -3.14
CA TYR A 92 10.12 7.63 -1.90
C TYR A 92 11.39 6.79 -1.95
N HIS A 93 11.93 6.53 -0.76
CA HIS A 93 13.13 5.73 -0.55
C HIS A 93 12.80 4.56 0.38
N TRP A 94 13.41 3.41 0.13
CA TRP A 94 13.21 2.19 0.89
C TRP A 94 14.17 2.12 2.07
N PHE A 95 13.69 1.55 3.18
CA PHE A 95 14.47 1.37 4.40
C PHE A 95 14.29 -0.06 4.94
N ASP A 96 15.36 -0.62 5.50
CA ASP A 96 15.37 -1.85 6.27
C ASP A 96 15.39 -1.53 7.77
N PHE A 97 14.78 -2.39 8.58
CA PHE A 97 15.04 -2.42 10.01
C PHE A 97 16.31 -3.22 10.29
N ASP A 98 17.25 -2.64 11.03
CA ASP A 98 18.39 -3.41 11.56
C ASP A 98 18.00 -4.21 12.81
N LEU A 99 18.94 -5.02 13.32
CA LEU A 99 18.71 -5.89 14.49
C LEU A 99 18.42 -5.10 15.78
N ASP A 100 18.77 -3.82 15.82
CA ASP A 100 18.55 -2.91 16.95
C ASP A 100 17.26 -2.08 16.76
N GLY A 101 16.54 -2.27 15.65
CA GLY A 101 15.28 -1.61 15.32
C GLY A 101 15.42 -0.24 14.65
N TYR A 102 16.63 0.17 14.25
CA TYR A 102 16.85 1.41 13.51
C TYR A 102 16.59 1.23 12.01
N LEU A 103 16.12 2.30 11.37
CA LEU A 103 15.97 2.36 9.92
C LEU A 103 17.32 2.60 9.25
N ARG A 104 17.65 1.80 8.24
CA ARG A 104 18.79 2.00 7.34
C ARG A 104 18.32 2.05 5.90
N PRO A 105 18.90 2.90 5.02
CA PRO A 105 18.55 2.88 3.61
C PRO A 105 18.70 1.48 3.01
N HIS A 106 17.66 1.01 2.31
CA HIS A 106 17.66 -0.31 1.68
C HIS A 106 18.61 -0.31 0.47
N ALA A 107 19.57 -1.23 0.47
CA ALA A 107 20.43 -1.45 -0.69
C ALA A 107 19.67 -2.24 -1.75
N LYS A 108 19.36 -1.60 -2.89
CA LYS A 108 18.63 -2.25 -4.00
C LYS A 108 19.33 -3.56 -4.38
N ARG A 109 18.57 -4.65 -4.35
CA ARG A 109 19.00 -5.94 -4.91
C ARG A 109 18.78 -5.87 -6.42
N THR A 110 19.86 -6.01 -7.19
CA THR A 110 19.81 -6.17 -8.65
C THR A 110 19.16 -7.47 -9.05
#